data_AF-A0A1S8XZC2-F1
#
_entry.id   AF-A0A1S8XZC2-F1
#
_cell.length_a   1.000
_cell.length_b   1.000
_cell.length_c   1.000
_cell.angle_alpha   90.00
_cell.angle_beta   90.00
_cell.angle_gamma   90.00
#
_symmetry.space_group_name_H-M   'P 1'
#
loop_
_entity.id
_entity.type
_entity.pdbx_description
1 polymer ?
#
loop_
_entity_poly.entity_id
_entity_poly.type
_entity_poly.pdbx_seq_one_letter_code
_entity_poly.pdbx_strand_id
1 'polypeptide(L)' 'AAGIVAPLATTMDRPGVALLALAIGCGSLFFSHVNDAGFWLVKEYFGLTVGQTIKSWSVLETIISVVGFAGVLLLDLLL' A
#
# COMPACT_ATOMS: atom_id res chain seq x y z
N ALA A 1 -5.89 9.87 -2.74
CA ALA A 1 -6.74 8.75 -2.27
C ALA A 1 -7.69 9.19 -1.16
N ALA A 2 -7.23 9.57 0.03
CA ALA A 2 -8.08 9.91 1.18
C ALA A 2 -9.18 10.97 0.89
N GLY A 3 -8.87 12.05 0.17
CA GLY A 3 -9.86 13.09 -0.17
C GLY A 3 -10.98 12.63 -1.11
N ILE A 4 -10.76 11.59 -1.92
CA ILE A 4 -11.77 11.05 -2.85
C ILE A 4 -12.77 10.16 -2.11
N VAL A 5 -12.29 9.41 -1.11
CA VAL A 5 -13.09 8.46 -0.34
C VAL A 5 -13.65 9.04 0.97
N ALA A 6 -13.27 10.26 1.34
CA ALA A 6 -13.79 10.97 2.51
C ALA A 6 -15.33 10.99 2.62
N PRO A 7 -16.13 11.23 1.56
CA PRO A 7 -17.58 11.19 1.67
C PRO A 7 -18.16 9.77 1.86
N LEU A 8 -17.39 8.71 1.60
CA LEU A 8 -17.82 7.34 1.91
C LEU A 8 -17.68 7.03 3.40
N ALA A 9 -16.71 7.66 4.08
CA ALA A 9 -16.48 7.46 5.50
C ALA A 9 -17.62 8.03 6.38
N THR A 10 -18.41 8.98 5.86
CA THR A 10 -19.50 9.62 6.63
C THR A 10 -20.73 8.72 6.80
N THR A 11 -20.87 7.69 5.97
CA THR A 11 -21.97 6.71 6.03
C THR A 11 -21.55 5.38 6.65
N MET A 12 -20.30 5.26 7.10
CA MET A 12 -19.74 4.04 7.70
C MET A 12 -19.76 4.10 9.23
N ASP A 13 -19.81 2.93 9.86
CA ASP A 13 -19.62 2.77 11.29
C ASP A 13 -18.13 2.82 11.67
N ARG A 14 -17.82 2.86 12.97
CA ARG A 14 -16.44 3.05 13.46
C ARG A 14 -15.45 1.98 12.94
N PRO A 15 -15.79 0.67 12.95
CA PRO A 15 -14.95 -0.36 12.32
C PRO A 15 -14.76 -0.14 10.82
N GLY A 16 -15.82 0.17 10.07
CA GLY A 16 -15.74 0.44 8.64
C GLY A 16 -14.81 1.60 8.27
N VAL A 17 -14.82 2.68 9.05
CA VAL A 17 -13.89 3.81 8.85
C VAL A 17 -12.43 3.40 9.11
N ALA A 18 -12.17 2.55 10.12
CA ALA A 18 -10.84 2.04 10.40
C ALA A 18 -10.33 1.11 9.29
N LEU A 19 -11.19 0.20 8.81
CA LEU A 19 -10.88 -0.69 7.69
C LEU A 19 -10.64 0.10 6.39
N LEU A 20 -11.43 1.14 6.14
CA LEU A 20 -11.22 2.05 5.01
C LEU A 20 -9.85 2.75 5.09
N ALA A 21 -9.45 3.24 6.25
CA ALA A 21 -8.13 3.85 6.44
C ALA A 21 -6.98 2.85 6.18
N LEU A 22 -7.14 1.60 6.67
CA LEU A 22 -6.17 0.52 6.42
C LEU A 22 -6.09 0.17 4.93
N ALA A 23 -7.24 0.03 4.25
CA ALA A 23 -7.30 -0.24 2.82
C ALA A 23 -6.57 0.83 1.99
N ILE A 24 -6.76 2.12 2.33
CA ILE A 24 -6.05 3.24 1.69
C ILE A 24 -4.54 3.12 1.91
N GLY A 25 -4.11 2.78 3.13
CA GLY A 25 -2.69 2.58 3.46
C GLY A 25 -2.06 1.40 2.72
N CYS A 26 -2.77 0.28 2.58
CA CYS A 26 -2.29 -0.85 1.78
C CYS A 26 -2.14 -0.46 0.30
N GLY A 27 -3.08 0.29 -0.25
CA GLY A 27 -3.04 0.73 -1.65
C GLY A 27 -1.96 1.77 -1.98
N SER A 28 -1.45 2.53 -1.00
CA SER A 28 -0.47 3.59 -1.27
C SER A 28 0.92 3.06 -1.63
N LEU A 29 1.22 1.80 -1.32
CA LEU A 29 2.50 1.14 -1.59
C LEU A 29 2.44 0.24 -2.83
N PHE A 30 1.38 0.33 -3.64
CA PHE A 30 1.25 -0.54 -4.80
C PHE A 30 2.23 -0.12 -5.91
N PHE A 31 3.19 -1.00 -6.19
CA PHE A 31 4.19 -0.84 -7.24
C PHE A 31 5.03 0.45 -7.14
N SER A 32 5.98 0.45 -6.20
CA SER A 32 7.01 1.49 -6.10
C SER A 32 7.68 1.78 -7.44
N HIS A 33 7.84 3.05 -7.81
CA HIS A 33 8.62 3.43 -8.99
C HIS A 33 9.68 4.47 -8.60
N VAL A 34 10.37 5.08 -9.58
CA VAL A 34 11.38 6.13 -9.36
C VAL A 34 10.89 7.37 -8.60
N ASN A 35 9.58 7.47 -8.33
CA ASN A 35 8.96 8.51 -7.51
C ASN A 35 9.03 8.20 -5.99
N ASP A 36 9.42 6.99 -5.61
CA ASP A 36 9.54 6.58 -4.21
C ASP A 36 10.95 6.84 -3.66
N ALA A 37 11.03 7.50 -2.50
CA ALA A 37 12.30 7.75 -1.83
C ALA A 37 12.97 6.44 -1.32
N GLY A 38 12.18 5.46 -0.89
CA GLY A 38 12.64 4.13 -0.47
C GLY A 38 13.29 3.35 -1.61
N PHE A 39 12.77 3.49 -2.83
CA PHE A 39 13.35 2.88 -4.02
C PHE A 39 14.81 3.32 -4.22
N TRP A 40 15.09 4.63 -4.11
CA TRP A 40 16.45 5.16 -4.26
C TRP A 40 17.36 4.78 -3.10
N LEU A 41 16.83 4.75 -1.88
CA LEU A 41 17.58 4.31 -0.70
C LEU A 41 18.07 2.87 -0.86
N VAL A 42 17.19 1.95 -1.28
CA VAL A 42 17.56 0.55 -1.49
C VAL A 42 18.50 0.37 -2.69
N LYS A 43 18.26 1.11 -3.78
CA LYS A 43 19.17 1.11 -4.93
C LYS A 43 20.59 1.49 -4.50
N GLU A 44 20.74 2.60 -3.78
CA GLU A 44 22.06 3.15 -3.42
C GLU A 44 22.74 2.33 -2.32
N TYR A 45 21.98 1.84 -1.34
CA TYR A 45 22.52 1.01 -0.25
C TYR A 45 23.11 -0.32 -0.75
N PHE A 46 22.48 -0.94 -1.75
CA PHE A 46 22.93 -2.23 -2.30
C PHE A 46 23.68 -2.12 -3.64
N GLY A 47 23.88 -0.90 -4.18
CA GLY A 47 24.56 -0.68 -5.46
C GLY A 47 23.84 -1.31 -6.66
N LEU A 48 22.51 -1.42 -6.62
CA LEU A 48 21.71 -2.10 -7.64
C LEU A 48 21.46 -1.22 -8.88
N THR A 49 21.18 -1.86 -10.01
CA THR A 49 20.64 -1.15 -11.18
C THR A 49 19.16 -0.81 -10.98
N VAL A 50 18.63 0.17 -11.72
CA VAL A 50 17.21 0.55 -11.67
C VAL A 50 16.29 -0.66 -11.98
N GLY A 51 16.63 -1.45 -13.01
CA GLY A 51 15.85 -2.63 -13.36
C GLY A 51 15.87 -3.73 -12.29
N GLN A 52 16.99 -3.92 -11.59
CA GLN A 52 17.07 -4.86 -10.47
C GLN A 52 16.28 -4.35 -9.26
N THR A 53 16.35 -3.05 -8.97
CA THR A 53 15.61 -2.43 -7.87
C THR A 53 14.11 -2.53 -8.10
N ILE A 54 13.62 -2.35 -9.34
CA ILE A 54 12.20 -2.57 -9.64
C ILE A 54 11.78 -4.02 -9.34
N LYS A 55 12.60 -4.99 -9.73
CA LYS A 55 12.29 -6.41 -9.51
C LYS A 55 12.36 -6.83 -8.05
N SER A 56 13.17 -6.18 -7.22
CA SER A 56 13.26 -6.51 -5.78
C SER A 56 12.33 -5.65 -4.95
N TRP A 57 12.48 -4.32 -5.01
CA TRP A 57 11.76 -3.36 -4.19
C TRP A 57 10.30 -3.22 -4.62
N SER A 58 10.04 -2.93 -5.90
CA SER A 58 8.65 -2.72 -6.36
C SER A 58 7.81 -3.98 -6.26
N VAL A 59 8.41 -5.15 -6.49
CA VAL A 59 7.71 -6.45 -6.30
C VAL A 59 7.44 -6.69 -4.82
N LEU A 60 8.40 -6.45 -3.93
CA LEU A 60 8.21 -6.57 -2.49
C LEU A 60 7.06 -5.68 -2.00
N GLU A 61 7.07 -4.39 -2.36
CA GLU A 61 6.00 -3.47 -1.97
C GLU A 61 4.63 -3.86 -2.53
N THR A 62 4.61 -4.36 -3.78
CA THR A 62 3.37 -4.90 -4.38
C THR A 62 2.85 -6.08 -3.58
N ILE A 63 3.71 -7.01 -3.16
CA ILE A 63 3.32 -8.16 -2.33
C ILE A 63 2.77 -7.67 -0.98
N ILE A 64 3.44 -6.73 -0.31
CA ILE A 64 2.98 -6.17 0.96
C ILE A 64 1.62 -5.50 0.80
N SER A 65 1.43 -4.73 -0.28
CA SER A 65 0.17 -4.06 -0.61
C SER A 65 -0.96 -5.07 -0.79
N VAL A 66 -0.75 -6.13 -1.60
CA VAL A 66 -1.75 -7.17 -1.87
C VAL A 66 -2.08 -7.98 -0.62
N VAL A 67 -1.08 -8.40 0.15
CA VAL A 67 -1.29 -9.20 1.36
C VAL A 67 -1.98 -8.36 2.45
N GLY A 68 -1.57 -7.11 2.63
CA GLY A 68 -2.23 -6.18 3.55
C GLY A 68 -3.68 -5.94 3.17
N PHE A 69 -3.95 -5.68 1.89
CA PHE A 69 -5.31 -5.48 1.38
C PHE A 69 -6.18 -6.73 1.54
N ALA A 70 -5.64 -7.92 1.27
CA ALA A 70 -6.34 -9.18 1.52
C ALA A 70 -6.66 -9.38 3.01
N GLY A 71 -5.76 -8.99 3.91
CA GLY A 71 -6.01 -8.99 5.36
C GLY A 71 -7.14 -8.05 5.77
N VAL A 72 -7.20 -6.84 5.19
CA VAL A 72 -8.29 -5.89 5.41
C VAL A 72 -9.63 -6.47 4.93
N LEU A 73 -9.66 -7.08 3.75
CA LEU A 73 -10.86 -7.75 3.23
C LEU A 73 -11.33 -8.92 4.11
N LEU A 74 -10.40 -9.70 4.65
CA LEU A 74 -10.74 -10.78 5.58
C LEU A 74 -11.33 -10.25 6.90
N LEU A 75 -10.79 -9.15 7.41
CA LEU A 75 -11.31 -8.50 8.61
C LEU A 75 -12.70 -7.88 8.36
N ASP A 76 -12.91 -7.26 7.20
CA ASP A 76 -14.20 -6.71 6.76
C ASP A 76 -15.29 -7.77 6.64
N LEU A 77 -14.93 -9.03 6.32
CA LEU A 77 -15.88 -10.14 6.29
C LEU A 77 -16.31 -10.62 7.70
N LEU A 78 -15.48 -10.35 8.72
CA LEU A 78 -15.67 -10.86 10.09
C LEU A 78 -16.27 -9.83 11.04
N LEU A 79 -16.07 -8.54 10.78
CA LEU A 79 -16.54 -7.40 11.59
C LEU A 79 -17.85 -6.84 11.04
#